data_AF-A0A2H1W0U7-F1
#
_entry.id   AF-A0A2H1W0U7-F1
#
_cell.length_a   1.000
_cell.length_b   1.000
_cell.length_c   1.000
_cell.angle_alpha   90.00
_cell.angle_beta   90.00
_cell.angle_gamma   90.00
#
_symmetry.space_group_name_H-M   'P 1'
#
loop_
_entity.id
_entity.type
_entity.pdbx_description
1 polymer ?
#
loop_
_entity_poly.entity_id
_entity_poly.type
_entity_poly.pdbx_seq_one_letter_code
_entity_poly.pdbx_strand_id
1 'polypeptide(L)'
;MKIEIEKLVRMKQFFNILQISDKNVQVILNKPSKLLMNNIHKNWLKYNHLKADKHQMPLYLNYRSPKIAYVPTVYGVVKQDIQQYTKDVVLDIDMLTGKPMKKSMLKLDLFMPQEEAMQYLIQWQRYRKYWWSSITTTPSLFSVNDFKYENNTARVEIVAEFPNGHQAVESLACETHPNHKYGQLSCSMCLENALLVLLQDGLNNSQKDEYLRLHRKIAPFKISLALKLEKEKELDHNVSLHKMATLLHHKLLTNQISTWLPNYSLPLDLQIKENRQLGVTYTAILEEETLKFGFFKLMSNSTKLTEQVHLKDFCKYASLKFRDT
;
A
#
# COMPACT_ATOMS: atom_id res chain seq x y z
N MET A 1 12.11 -15.72 10.44
CA MET A 1 12.04 -14.26 10.19
C MET A 1 13.24 -13.70 9.44
N LYS A 2 14.50 -13.89 9.89
CA LYS A 2 15.73 -13.39 9.19
C LYS A 2 15.78 -13.68 7.68
N ILE A 3 15.53 -14.93 7.27
CA ILE A 3 15.53 -15.36 5.86
C ILE A 3 14.48 -14.61 5.02
N GLU A 4 13.30 -14.35 5.59
CA GLU A 4 12.23 -13.63 4.90
C GLU A 4 12.57 -12.15 4.71
N ILE A 5 13.21 -11.53 5.70
CA ILE A 5 13.70 -10.16 5.60
C ILE A 5 14.75 -10.07 4.50
N GLU A 6 15.72 -10.99 4.46
CA GLU A 6 16.74 -11.03 3.40
C GLU A 6 16.12 -11.19 2.01
N LYS A 7 15.14 -12.08 1.87
CA LYS A 7 14.41 -12.26 0.60
C LYS A 7 13.68 -10.99 0.18
N LEU A 8 13.04 -10.32 1.13
CA LEU A 8 12.29 -9.09 0.90
C LEU A 8 13.19 -7.92 0.51
N VAL A 9 14.28 -7.66 1.25
CA VAL A 9 15.19 -6.55 0.95
C VAL A 9 15.98 -6.75 -0.34
N ARG A 10 16.10 -8.00 -0.82
CA ARG A 10 16.69 -8.33 -2.13
C ARG A 10 15.79 -7.98 -3.32
N MET A 11 14.55 -7.52 -3.09
CA MET A 11 13.67 -6.98 -4.14
C MET A 11 14.24 -5.66 -4.67
N LYS A 12 15.14 -5.74 -5.65
CA LYS A 12 15.85 -4.58 -6.23
C LYS A 12 14.93 -3.49 -6.77
N GLN A 13 13.71 -3.84 -7.17
CA GLN A 13 12.73 -2.84 -7.60
C GLN A 13 12.25 -1.94 -6.46
N PHE A 14 12.24 -2.46 -5.23
CA PHE A 14 11.70 -1.80 -4.03
C PHE A 14 12.80 -1.25 -3.11
N PHE A 15 13.96 -1.91 -3.06
CA PHE A 15 15.03 -1.57 -2.14
C PHE A 15 16.40 -1.57 -2.83
N ASN A 16 17.24 -0.61 -2.45
CA ASN A 16 18.68 -0.67 -2.70
C ASN A 16 19.37 -0.95 -1.37
N ILE A 17 20.04 -2.09 -1.28
CA ILE A 17 20.77 -2.49 -0.08
C ILE A 17 22.07 -1.68 0.01
N LEU A 18 22.30 -1.01 1.14
CA LEU A 18 23.54 -0.32 1.45
C LEU A 18 24.49 -1.21 2.25
N GLN A 19 23.95 -1.83 3.31
CA GLN A 19 24.71 -2.66 4.23
C GLN A 19 23.83 -3.76 4.81
N ILE A 20 24.37 -4.97 4.92
CA ILE A 20 23.78 -6.08 5.67
C ILE A 20 24.74 -6.45 6.78
N SER A 21 24.24 -6.51 8.01
CA SER A 21 24.93 -7.07 9.17
C SER A 21 24.09 -8.20 9.78
N ASP A 22 24.64 -8.90 10.77
CA ASP A 22 23.87 -9.93 11.48
C ASP A 22 22.70 -9.37 12.29
N LYS A 23 22.78 -8.10 12.70
CA LYS A 23 21.79 -7.45 13.55
C LYS A 23 20.77 -6.63 12.75
N ASN A 24 21.22 -5.99 11.68
CA ASN A 24 20.39 -5.06 10.94
C ASN A 24 20.71 -5.02 9.43
N VAL A 25 19.74 -4.53 8.65
CA VAL A 25 19.91 -4.26 7.23
C VAL A 25 19.49 -2.83 6.92
N GLN A 26 20.37 -2.13 6.22
CA GLN A 26 20.17 -0.74 5.81
C GLN A 26 19.82 -0.70 4.32
N VAL A 27 18.67 -0.11 4.01
CA VAL A 27 18.16 -0.01 2.65
C VAL A 27 17.70 1.40 2.31
N ILE A 28 17.86 1.79 1.05
CA ILE A 28 17.20 2.97 0.47
C ILE A 28 15.90 2.50 -0.19
N LEU A 29 14.80 3.21 0.08
CA LEU A 29 13.52 2.96 -0.56
C LEU A 29 13.52 3.46 -2.01
N ASN A 30 13.24 2.56 -2.95
CA ASN A 30 13.04 2.94 -4.35
C ASN A 30 11.63 3.51 -4.58
N LYS A 31 11.41 4.05 -5.79
CA LYS A 31 10.13 4.68 -6.17
C LYS A 31 8.90 3.78 -5.91
N PRO A 32 8.90 2.46 -6.22
CA PRO A 32 7.77 1.59 -5.94
C PRO A 32 7.42 1.50 -4.45
N SER A 33 8.42 1.42 -3.56
CA SER A 33 8.21 1.39 -2.10
C SER A 33 7.57 2.68 -1.59
N LYS A 34 8.07 3.83 -2.04
CA LYS A 34 7.52 5.14 -1.67
C LYS A 34 6.08 5.31 -2.12
N LEU A 35 5.75 4.88 -3.35
CA LEU A 35 4.39 4.89 -3.87
C LEU A 35 3.47 3.95 -3.09
N LEU A 36 3.94 2.73 -2.77
CA LEU A 36 3.18 1.77 -1.98
C LEU A 36 2.87 2.32 -0.58
N MET A 37 3.86 2.88 0.12
CA MET A 37 3.67 3.53 1.43
C MET A 37 2.66 4.68 1.36
N ASN A 38 2.77 5.55 0.34
CA ASN A 38 1.82 6.64 0.14
C ASN A 38 0.39 6.12 -0.12
N ASN A 39 0.24 5.05 -0.90
CA ASN A 39 -1.06 4.44 -1.15
C ASN A 39 -1.66 3.82 0.12
N ILE A 40 -0.84 3.14 0.94
CA ILE A 40 -1.25 2.59 2.25
C ILE A 40 -1.73 3.73 3.15
N HIS A 41 -0.95 4.81 3.26
CA HIS A 41 -1.28 5.97 4.10
C HIS A 41 -2.58 6.65 3.66
N LYS A 42 -2.73 6.96 2.36
CA LYS A 42 -3.96 7.55 1.82
C LYS A 42 -5.17 6.66 2.04
N ASN A 43 -5.02 5.35 1.83
CA ASN A 43 -6.11 4.39 2.03
C ASN A 43 -6.51 4.29 3.51
N TRP A 44 -5.53 4.30 4.43
CA TRP A 44 -5.75 4.32 5.86
C TRP A 44 -6.56 5.54 6.30
N LEU A 45 -6.17 6.74 5.83
CA LEU A 45 -6.89 7.99 6.11
C LEU A 45 -8.32 7.95 5.59
N LYS A 46 -8.49 7.58 4.32
CA LYS A 46 -9.81 7.48 3.68
C LYS A 46 -10.71 6.52 4.44
N TYR A 47 -10.19 5.35 4.81
CA TYR A 47 -10.96 4.35 5.52
C TYR A 47 -11.41 4.84 6.91
N ASN A 48 -10.49 5.42 7.69
CA ASN A 48 -10.84 5.92 9.03
C ASN A 48 -11.84 7.07 8.95
N HIS A 49 -11.69 7.98 7.98
CA HIS A 49 -12.67 9.03 7.73
C HIS A 49 -14.06 8.46 7.42
N LEU A 50 -14.16 7.52 6.47
CA LEU A 50 -15.43 6.88 6.12
C LEU A 50 -16.09 6.15 7.31
N LYS A 51 -15.30 5.51 8.17
CA LYS A 51 -15.84 4.83 9.37
C LYS A 51 -16.26 5.81 10.45
N ALA A 52 -15.51 6.88 10.66
CA ALA A 52 -15.87 7.93 11.62
C ALA A 52 -17.11 8.70 11.18
N ASP A 53 -17.19 9.06 9.89
CA ASP A 53 -18.34 9.77 9.31
C ASP A 53 -19.65 8.98 9.44
N LYS A 54 -19.59 7.65 9.25
CA LYS A 54 -20.74 6.76 9.50
C LYS A 54 -21.30 6.87 10.92
N HIS A 55 -20.46 7.24 11.89
CA HIS A 55 -20.82 7.43 13.30
C HIS A 55 -20.95 8.90 13.69
N GLN A 56 -21.05 9.80 12.70
CA GLN A 56 -21.17 11.26 12.90
C GLN A 56 -20.03 11.81 13.77
N MET A 57 -18.86 11.17 13.70
CA MET A 57 -17.69 11.51 14.49
C MET A 57 -16.74 12.37 13.65
N PRO A 58 -16.64 13.68 13.91
CA PRO A 58 -15.69 14.54 13.21
C PRO A 58 -14.26 14.10 13.49
N LEU A 59 -13.44 14.05 12.44
CA LEU A 59 -12.00 13.79 12.54
C LEU A 59 -11.21 15.06 12.25
N TYR A 60 -10.31 15.40 13.16
CA TYR A 60 -9.38 16.51 12.99
C TYR A 60 -7.98 16.00 12.65
N LEU A 61 -7.32 16.60 11.66
CA LEU A 61 -5.99 16.21 11.23
C LEU A 61 -4.91 17.06 11.92
N ASN A 62 -3.93 16.40 12.55
CA ASN A 62 -2.80 17.02 13.24
C ASN A 62 -3.21 18.14 14.21
N TYR A 63 -4.39 17.98 14.80
CA TYR A 63 -4.99 18.99 15.65
C TYR A 63 -4.16 19.17 16.92
N ARG A 64 -3.56 20.35 17.05
CA ARG A 64 -2.98 20.87 18.29
C ARG A 64 -3.98 21.87 18.81
N SER A 65 -4.65 21.52 19.91
CA SER A 65 -5.79 22.26 20.46
C SER A 65 -5.67 23.79 20.37
N PRO A 66 -6.67 24.48 19.79
CA PRO A 66 -6.99 25.82 20.25
C PRO A 66 -8.49 25.95 20.51
N LYS A 67 -8.87 26.22 21.77
CA LYS A 67 -10.14 26.84 22.21
C LYS A 67 -11.32 26.67 21.23
N ILE A 68 -11.80 25.44 21.04
CA ILE A 68 -13.09 25.26 20.35
C ILE A 68 -14.16 25.67 21.35
N ALA A 69 -15.04 26.60 20.96
CA ALA A 69 -16.15 27.04 21.80
C ALA A 69 -17.11 25.88 22.18
N TYR A 70 -17.06 24.78 21.42
CA TYR A 70 -17.83 23.56 21.63
C TYR A 70 -17.02 22.32 21.24
N VAL A 71 -16.68 21.47 22.21
CA VAL A 71 -16.06 20.16 21.93
C VAL A 71 -17.19 19.15 21.69
N PRO A 72 -17.25 18.48 20.52
CA PRO A 72 -18.25 17.46 20.26
C PRO A 72 -18.20 16.33 21.29
N THR A 73 -19.34 15.70 21.58
CA THR A 73 -19.43 14.58 22.53
C THR A 73 -18.56 13.39 22.12
N VAL A 74 -18.44 13.15 20.81
CA VAL A 74 -17.58 12.13 20.23
C VAL A 74 -16.79 12.78 19.10
N TYR A 75 -15.47 12.62 19.08
CA TYR A 75 -14.61 13.15 18.02
C TYR A 75 -13.32 12.34 17.92
N GLY A 76 -12.60 12.49 16.81
CA GLY A 76 -11.29 11.88 16.62
C GLY A 76 -10.23 12.86 16.18
N VAL A 77 -8.98 12.52 16.46
CA VAL A 77 -7.78 13.25 16.06
C VAL A 77 -6.83 12.29 15.39
N VAL A 78 -6.46 12.58 14.15
CA VAL A 78 -5.42 11.86 13.42
C VAL A 78 -4.09 12.55 13.68
N LYS A 79 -3.14 11.86 14.29
CA LYS A 79 -1.75 12.31 14.47
C LYS A 79 -0.84 11.51 13.55
N GLN A 80 0.07 12.21 12.89
CA GLN A 80 0.99 11.59 11.94
C GLN A 80 2.40 12.09 12.21
N ASP A 81 3.30 11.15 12.42
CA ASP A 81 4.74 11.38 12.39
C ASP A 81 5.27 10.59 11.19
N ILE A 82 5.51 11.28 10.07
CA ILE A 82 5.88 10.63 8.81
C ILE A 82 7.29 11.06 8.44
N GLN A 83 8.18 10.08 8.32
CA GLN A 83 9.50 10.31 7.79
C GLN A 83 9.44 10.66 6.30
N GLN A 84 10.18 11.71 5.93
CA GLN A 84 10.35 12.07 4.53
C GLN A 84 11.47 11.23 3.93
N TYR A 85 11.13 10.12 3.27
CA TYR A 85 12.11 9.32 2.55
C TYR A 85 12.56 10.03 1.26
N THR A 86 13.53 10.92 1.36
CA THR A 86 14.27 11.47 0.21
C THR A 86 15.23 10.42 -0.38
N LYS A 87 16.15 10.79 -1.27
CA LYS A 87 17.12 9.82 -1.84
C LYS A 87 18.13 9.33 -0.80
N ASP A 88 18.34 10.10 0.26
CA ASP A 88 19.44 9.89 1.22
C ASP A 88 18.97 9.30 2.55
N VAL A 89 17.66 9.12 2.73
CA VAL A 89 17.11 8.55 3.97
C VAL A 89 17.12 7.04 3.91
N VAL A 90 17.86 6.46 4.85
CA VAL A 90 18.05 5.03 5.00
C VAL A 90 16.99 4.47 5.95
N LEU A 91 16.35 3.38 5.52
CA LEU A 91 15.54 2.54 6.38
C LEU A 91 16.43 1.47 6.99
N ASP A 92 16.52 1.48 8.32
CA ASP A 92 17.23 0.46 9.10
C ASP A 92 16.21 -0.55 9.65
N ILE A 93 16.40 -1.83 9.32
CA ILE A 93 15.49 -2.93 9.68
C ILE A 93 16.27 -3.91 10.56
N ASP A 94 15.71 -4.21 11.72
CA ASP A 94 16.27 -5.19 12.63
C ASP A 94 16.03 -6.62 12.08
N MET A 95 17.10 -7.41 11.95
CA MET A 95 17.07 -8.73 11.33
C MET A 95 16.43 -9.81 12.22
N LEU A 96 16.37 -9.57 13.54
CA LEU A 96 15.78 -10.49 14.51
C LEU A 96 14.28 -10.33 14.64
N THR A 97 13.79 -9.09 14.52
CA THR A 97 12.39 -8.70 14.74
C THR A 97 11.65 -8.35 13.45
N GLY A 98 12.38 -8.08 12.36
CA GLY A 98 11.80 -7.61 11.09
C GLY A 98 11.21 -6.21 11.16
N LYS A 99 11.44 -5.49 12.26
CA LYS A 99 10.84 -4.19 12.50
C LYS A 99 11.79 -3.06 12.09
N PRO A 100 11.24 -1.98 11.54
CA PRO A 100 12.01 -0.77 11.26
C PRO A 100 12.45 -0.10 12.57
N MET A 101 13.71 0.35 12.63
CA MET A 101 14.28 1.02 13.81
C MET A 101 13.72 2.43 13.97
N LYS A 102 13.72 3.21 12.88
CA LYS A 102 13.03 4.50 12.79
C LYS A 102 11.64 4.28 12.18
N LYS A 103 10.59 4.80 12.81
CA LYS A 103 9.20 4.49 12.46
C LYS A 103 8.42 5.74 12.08
N SER A 104 7.72 5.70 10.95
CA SER A 104 6.62 6.63 10.70
C SER A 104 5.37 6.10 11.40
N MET A 105 4.86 6.85 12.37
CA MET A 105 3.72 6.45 13.19
C MET A 105 2.45 7.17 12.74
N LEU A 106 1.42 6.38 12.46
CA LEU A 106 0.07 6.86 12.18
C LEU A 106 -0.81 6.48 13.36
N LYS A 107 -1.40 7.50 14.00
CA LYS A 107 -2.24 7.35 15.18
C LYS A 107 -3.60 7.98 14.97
N LEU A 108 -4.65 7.25 15.29
CA LEU A 108 -6.02 7.76 15.40
C LEU A 108 -6.41 7.71 16.87
N ASP A 109 -6.56 8.87 17.48
CA ASP A 109 -7.09 9.03 18.84
C ASP A 109 -8.58 9.38 18.74
N LEU A 110 -9.43 8.62 19.41
CA LEU A 110 -10.87 8.81 19.45
C LEU A 110 -11.29 9.09 20.89
N PHE A 111 -12.18 10.05 21.07
CA PHE A 111 -12.69 10.48 22.36
C PHE A 111 -14.20 10.27 22.36
N MET A 112 -14.69 9.60 23.40
CA MET A 112 -16.08 9.17 23.53
C MET A 112 -16.49 9.13 25.01
N PRO A 113 -17.79 9.09 25.34
CA PRO A 113 -18.24 8.81 26.70
C PRO A 113 -17.61 7.53 27.27
N GLN A 114 -17.17 7.59 28.53
CA GLN A 114 -16.46 6.48 29.17
C GLN A 114 -17.27 5.17 29.22
N GLU A 115 -18.59 5.27 29.37
CA GLU A 115 -19.52 4.13 29.42
C GLU A 115 -19.53 3.33 28.11
N GLU A 116 -19.25 4.00 26.98
CA GLU A 116 -19.24 3.39 25.65
C GLU A 116 -17.83 2.95 25.21
N ALA A 117 -16.79 3.22 26.00
CA ALA A 117 -15.40 3.07 25.60
C ALA A 117 -15.07 1.65 25.09
N MET A 118 -15.53 0.62 25.80
CA MET A 118 -15.32 -0.77 25.41
C MET A 118 -16.11 -1.16 24.15
N GLN A 119 -17.31 -0.61 23.96
CA GLN A 119 -18.09 -0.82 22.74
C GLN A 119 -17.36 -0.25 21.53
N TYR A 120 -16.79 0.95 21.65
CA TYR A 120 -15.96 1.53 20.60
C TYR A 120 -14.70 0.72 20.35
N LEU A 121 -14.00 0.23 21.39
CA LEU A 121 -12.83 -0.63 21.21
C LEU A 121 -13.16 -1.88 20.38
N ILE A 122 -14.26 -2.58 20.72
CA ILE A 122 -14.70 -3.79 20.01
C ILE A 122 -15.15 -3.46 18.56
N GLN A 123 -15.73 -2.30 18.33
CA GLN A 123 -16.15 -1.88 17.00
C GLN A 123 -14.94 -1.51 16.13
N TRP A 124 -14.03 -0.70 16.66
CA TRP A 124 -12.86 -0.23 15.93
C TRP A 124 -11.84 -1.34 15.71
N GLN A 125 -11.64 -2.28 16.63
CA GLN A 125 -10.81 -3.46 16.34
C GLN A 125 -11.33 -4.21 15.11
N ARG A 126 -12.66 -4.36 14.95
CA ARG A 126 -13.25 -5.04 13.79
C ARG A 126 -13.02 -4.22 12.52
N TYR A 127 -13.19 -2.90 12.59
CA TYR A 127 -12.93 -2.03 11.45
C TYR A 127 -11.46 -2.02 11.04
N ARG A 128 -10.54 -1.95 11.98
CA ARG A 128 -9.10 -1.92 11.72
C ARG A 128 -8.61 -3.28 11.20
N LYS A 129 -9.08 -4.40 11.77
CA LYS A 129 -8.80 -5.74 11.24
C LYS A 129 -9.35 -5.92 9.82
N TYR A 130 -10.60 -5.49 9.59
CA TYR A 130 -11.19 -5.55 8.25
C TYR A 130 -10.40 -4.70 7.25
N TRP A 131 -9.92 -3.52 7.65
CA TRP A 131 -9.10 -2.69 6.78
C TRP A 131 -7.86 -3.44 6.30
N TRP A 132 -7.08 -4.04 7.22
CA TRP A 132 -5.94 -4.88 6.87
C TRP A 132 -6.32 -6.01 5.91
N SER A 133 -7.39 -6.76 6.22
CA SER A 133 -7.92 -7.81 5.36
C SER A 133 -8.37 -7.31 3.98
N SER A 134 -8.74 -6.03 3.83
CA SER A 134 -9.28 -5.45 2.58
C SER A 134 -8.21 -4.92 1.63
N ILE A 135 -6.96 -4.82 2.09
CA ILE A 135 -5.82 -4.29 1.30
C ILE A 135 -4.74 -5.35 1.03
N THR A 136 -4.97 -6.60 1.43
CA THR A 136 -4.10 -7.77 1.19
C THR A 136 -4.71 -8.67 0.11
N THR A 137 -3.91 -9.58 -0.44
CA THR A 137 -4.43 -10.68 -1.27
C THR A 137 -4.84 -11.91 -0.46
N THR A 138 -4.49 -11.95 0.83
CA THR A 138 -4.80 -13.05 1.75
C THR A 138 -5.54 -12.51 2.99
N PRO A 139 -6.88 -12.30 2.93
CA PRO A 139 -7.64 -11.70 4.02
C PRO A 139 -7.53 -12.43 5.37
N SER A 140 -7.31 -13.75 5.35
CA SER A 140 -7.11 -14.60 6.52
C SER A 140 -5.76 -14.42 7.21
N LEU A 141 -4.83 -13.66 6.62
CA LEU A 141 -3.52 -13.36 7.20
C LEU A 141 -3.64 -12.59 8.53
N PHE A 142 -4.69 -11.80 8.71
CA PHE A 142 -4.83 -10.92 9.86
C PHE A 142 -5.80 -11.48 10.91
N SER A 143 -5.32 -11.57 12.14
CA SER A 143 -6.04 -11.98 13.34
C SER A 143 -6.07 -10.83 14.37
N VAL A 144 -6.84 -11.01 15.44
CA VAL A 144 -6.88 -10.11 16.59
C VAL A 144 -6.50 -10.95 17.81
N ASN A 145 -5.55 -10.47 18.61
CA ASN A 145 -5.15 -11.15 19.84
C ASN A 145 -6.18 -10.96 20.97
N ASP A 146 -6.02 -11.72 22.05
CA ASP A 146 -6.82 -11.55 23.25
C ASP A 146 -6.58 -10.18 23.92
N PHE A 147 -7.62 -9.69 24.60
CA PHE A 147 -7.54 -8.44 25.36
C PHE A 147 -6.55 -8.57 26.52
N LYS A 148 -5.67 -7.59 26.65
CA LYS A 148 -4.81 -7.40 27.81
C LYS A 148 -5.33 -6.19 28.59
N TYR A 149 -5.60 -6.39 29.87
CA TYR A 149 -6.08 -5.32 30.75
C TYR A 149 -4.98 -4.95 31.75
N GLU A 150 -4.51 -3.72 31.70
CA GLU A 150 -3.47 -3.18 32.58
C GLU A 150 -3.83 -1.75 32.97
N ASN A 151 -3.88 -1.42 34.27
CA ASN A 151 -4.05 -0.04 34.76
C ASN A 151 -5.19 0.75 34.07
N ASN A 152 -6.40 0.20 34.06
CA ASN A 152 -7.59 0.75 33.37
C ASN A 152 -7.43 0.96 31.85
N THR A 153 -6.44 0.28 31.25
CA THR A 153 -6.21 0.27 29.82
C THR A 153 -6.52 -1.11 29.26
N ALA A 154 -7.48 -1.19 28.35
CA ALA A 154 -7.74 -2.37 27.54
C ALA A 154 -6.92 -2.30 26.26
N ARG A 155 -6.02 -3.26 26.03
CA ARG A 155 -5.15 -3.32 24.85
C ARG A 155 -5.44 -4.55 24.01
N VAL A 156 -5.40 -4.36 22.70
CA VAL A 156 -5.54 -5.42 21.71
C VAL A 156 -4.64 -5.12 20.51
N GLU A 157 -4.13 -6.15 19.87
CA GLU A 157 -3.26 -6.02 18.71
C GLU A 157 -3.85 -6.77 17.52
N ILE A 158 -3.70 -6.17 16.35
CA ILE A 158 -3.92 -6.84 15.07
C ILE A 158 -2.59 -7.49 14.68
N VAL A 159 -2.64 -8.77 14.35
CA VAL A 159 -1.45 -9.58 14.11
C VAL A 159 -1.51 -10.18 12.71
N ALA A 160 -0.38 -10.19 12.02
CA ALA A 160 -0.20 -10.91 10.76
C ALA A 160 0.39 -12.31 11.05
N GLU A 161 -0.30 -13.34 10.58
CA GLU A 161 -0.01 -14.76 10.80
C GLU A 161 0.75 -15.37 9.62
N PHE A 162 2.07 -15.16 9.56
CA PHE A 162 2.88 -15.78 8.53
C PHE A 162 3.28 -17.22 8.91
N PRO A 163 3.57 -18.10 7.94
CA PRO A 163 4.04 -19.46 8.22
C PRO A 163 5.28 -19.52 9.12
N ASN A 164 6.09 -18.46 9.09
CA ASN A 164 7.39 -18.38 9.76
C ASN A 164 7.36 -17.52 11.04
N GLY A 165 6.17 -17.23 11.56
CA GLY A 165 5.95 -16.46 12.78
C GLY A 165 4.83 -15.42 12.64
N HIS A 166 4.38 -14.91 13.78
CA HIS A 166 3.36 -13.89 13.87
C HIS A 166 3.96 -12.53 14.24
N GLN A 167 3.36 -11.45 13.73
CA GLN A 167 3.86 -10.09 13.96
C GLN A 167 2.72 -9.11 14.17
N ALA A 168 2.75 -8.37 15.28
CA ALA A 168 1.81 -7.27 15.52
C ALA A 168 2.03 -6.15 14.49
N VAL A 169 0.94 -5.74 13.83
CA VAL A 169 0.94 -4.74 12.75
C VAL A 169 0.27 -3.42 13.13
N GLU A 170 -0.68 -3.47 14.06
CA GLU A 170 -1.40 -2.31 14.57
C GLU A 170 -1.86 -2.60 16.01
N SER A 171 -1.71 -1.62 16.89
CA SER A 171 -2.10 -1.72 18.30
C SER A 171 -3.29 -0.80 18.55
N LEU A 172 -4.29 -1.32 19.26
CA LEU A 172 -5.44 -0.56 19.75
C LEU A 172 -5.40 -0.56 21.27
N ALA A 173 -5.58 0.60 21.89
CA ALA A 173 -5.62 0.75 23.33
C ALA A 173 -6.77 1.68 23.72
N CYS A 174 -7.60 1.26 24.67
CA CYS A 174 -8.67 2.07 25.23
C CYS A 174 -8.36 2.37 26.70
N GLU A 175 -8.22 3.64 27.02
CA GLU A 175 -7.93 4.14 28.37
C GLU A 175 -9.20 4.77 28.95
N THR A 176 -9.55 4.36 30.16
CA THR A 176 -10.65 4.95 30.94
C THR A 176 -10.12 5.39 32.31
N HIS A 177 -10.65 6.49 32.83
CA HIS A 177 -10.26 7.01 34.13
C HIS A 177 -11.51 7.29 34.97
N PRO A 178 -11.58 6.82 36.24
CA PRO A 178 -12.76 7.01 37.08
C PRO A 178 -13.21 8.47 37.20
N ASN A 179 -12.25 9.41 37.15
CA ASN A 179 -12.51 10.84 37.32
C ASN A 179 -12.73 11.59 36.00
N HIS A 180 -12.65 10.92 34.84
CA HIS A 180 -12.83 11.56 33.53
C HIS A 180 -14.18 11.17 32.92
N LYS A 181 -14.82 12.14 32.27
CA LYS A 181 -16.10 11.92 31.56
C LYS A 181 -15.93 11.16 30.24
N TYR A 182 -14.72 11.16 29.69
CA TYR A 182 -14.43 10.60 28.38
C TYR A 182 -13.40 9.47 28.49
N GLY A 183 -13.63 8.40 27.75
CA GLY A 183 -12.61 7.42 27.40
C GLY A 183 -11.81 7.87 26.19
N GLN A 184 -10.59 7.35 26.06
CA GLN A 184 -9.74 7.57 24.90
C GLN A 184 -9.38 6.23 24.24
N LEU A 185 -9.72 6.07 22.97
CA LEU A 185 -9.31 4.95 22.14
C LEU A 185 -8.21 5.39 21.17
N SER A 186 -7.06 4.73 21.22
CA SER A 186 -5.89 4.96 20.38
C SER A 186 -5.67 3.80 19.42
N CYS A 187 -5.73 4.02 18.11
CA CYS A 187 -5.30 3.05 17.09
C CYS A 187 -3.96 3.50 16.49
N SER A 188 -2.91 2.69 16.58
CA SER A 188 -1.54 3.08 16.19
C SER A 188 -0.90 2.04 15.27
N MET A 189 -0.38 2.48 14.13
CA MET A 189 0.37 1.62 13.20
C MET A 189 1.66 2.27 12.70
N CYS A 190 2.63 1.44 12.31
CA CYS A 190 3.88 1.88 11.68
C CYS A 190 3.82 1.67 10.16
N LEU A 191 4.10 2.71 9.39
CA LEU A 191 3.92 2.70 7.93
C LEU A 191 4.94 1.81 7.21
N GLU A 192 6.20 1.82 7.65
CA GLU A 192 7.24 0.95 7.10
C GLU A 192 6.95 -0.51 7.45
N ASN A 193 6.47 -0.79 8.67
CA ASN A 193 6.02 -2.12 9.05
C ASN A 193 4.88 -2.60 8.13
N ALA A 194 3.93 -1.73 7.81
CA ALA A 194 2.85 -2.02 6.87
C ALA A 194 3.38 -2.35 5.46
N LEU A 195 4.35 -1.57 4.97
CA LEU A 195 5.03 -1.84 3.70
C LEU A 195 5.64 -3.24 3.68
N LEU A 196 6.43 -3.58 4.71
CA LEU A 196 7.14 -4.86 4.77
C LEU A 196 6.16 -6.04 4.82
N VAL A 197 5.15 -5.97 5.69
CA VAL A 197 4.14 -7.04 5.83
C VAL A 197 3.37 -7.26 4.53
N LEU A 198 2.95 -6.19 3.85
CA LEU A 198 2.18 -6.32 2.59
C LEU A 198 3.05 -6.82 1.43
N LEU A 199 4.35 -6.48 1.39
CA LEU A 199 5.28 -7.06 0.42
C LEU A 199 5.55 -8.53 0.71
N GLN A 200 5.71 -8.91 1.97
CA GLN A 200 5.91 -10.29 2.39
C GLN A 200 4.70 -11.17 2.03
N ASP A 201 3.48 -10.68 2.27
CA ASP A 201 2.24 -11.33 1.81
C ASP A 201 2.26 -11.54 0.28
N GLY A 202 2.59 -10.50 -0.48
CA GLY A 202 2.66 -10.59 -1.93
C GLY A 202 3.70 -11.58 -2.46
N LEU A 203 4.85 -11.70 -1.78
CA LEU A 203 5.90 -12.69 -2.10
C LEU A 203 5.52 -14.12 -1.73
N ASN A 204 4.80 -14.32 -0.62
CA ASN A 204 4.35 -15.66 -0.23
C ASN A 204 3.34 -16.22 -1.23
N ASN A 205 2.55 -15.35 -1.84
CA ASN A 205 1.59 -15.73 -2.88
C ASN A 205 2.19 -15.81 -4.30
N SER A 206 3.49 -15.53 -4.49
CA SER A 206 4.12 -15.45 -5.82
C SER A 206 4.67 -16.78 -6.36
N GLN A 207 4.52 -17.89 -5.64
CA GLN A 207 5.39 -19.08 -5.72
C GLN A 207 5.42 -19.89 -7.04
N LYS A 208 4.77 -19.45 -8.13
CA LYS A 208 4.92 -20.09 -9.46
C LYS A 208 5.03 -19.15 -10.65
N ASP A 209 4.69 -17.88 -10.47
CA ASP A 209 4.40 -16.98 -11.59
C ASP A 209 5.32 -15.76 -11.64
N GLU A 210 6.28 -15.64 -10.72
CA GLU A 210 7.17 -14.47 -10.57
C GLU A 210 6.43 -13.12 -10.50
N TYR A 211 5.13 -13.16 -10.16
CA TYR A 211 4.26 -11.99 -10.02
C TYR A 211 4.13 -11.64 -8.55
N LEU A 212 4.55 -10.42 -8.21
CA LEU A 212 4.35 -9.87 -6.87
C LEU A 212 2.86 -9.54 -6.71
N ARG A 213 2.12 -10.38 -5.99
CA ARG A 213 0.67 -10.21 -5.85
C ARG A 213 0.35 -9.12 -4.82
N LEU A 214 0.10 -7.91 -5.30
CA LEU A 214 -0.39 -6.81 -4.47
C LEU A 214 -1.86 -6.56 -4.73
N HIS A 215 -2.60 -6.21 -3.68
CA HIS A 215 -3.98 -5.80 -3.85
C HIS A 215 -4.07 -4.51 -4.66
N ARG A 216 -5.00 -4.46 -5.62
CA ARG A 216 -5.14 -3.35 -6.58
C ARG A 216 -5.30 -1.98 -5.91
N LYS A 217 -5.86 -1.90 -4.70
CA LYS A 217 -6.05 -0.62 -3.97
C LYS A 217 -4.70 0.01 -3.60
N ILE A 218 -3.72 -0.79 -3.22
CA ILE A 218 -2.42 -0.29 -2.71
C ILE A 218 -1.28 -0.41 -3.72
N ALA A 219 -1.43 -1.23 -4.77
CA ALA A 219 -0.40 -1.46 -5.79
C ALA A 219 0.29 -0.15 -6.25
N PRO A 220 1.65 -0.09 -6.30
CA PRO A 220 2.40 1.12 -6.60
C PRO A 220 2.03 1.74 -7.95
N PHE A 221 1.82 0.88 -8.95
CA PHE A 221 1.33 1.24 -10.27
C PHE A 221 0.12 0.38 -10.61
N LYS A 222 -0.86 0.98 -11.29
CA LYS A 222 -2.07 0.29 -11.75
C LYS A 222 -1.85 -0.30 -13.14
N ILE A 223 -1.15 0.43 -14.00
CA ILE A 223 -0.82 0.06 -15.37
C ILE A 223 0.70 0.12 -15.58
N SER A 224 1.23 -0.76 -16.40
CA SER A 224 2.58 -0.68 -16.96
C SER A 224 2.49 -0.74 -18.48
N LEU A 225 3.45 -0.14 -19.17
CA LEU A 225 3.54 -0.19 -20.62
C LEU A 225 4.60 -1.20 -21.04
N ALA A 226 4.35 -1.95 -22.10
CA ALA A 226 5.31 -2.85 -22.73
C ALA A 226 5.25 -2.68 -24.25
N LEU A 227 6.40 -2.76 -24.92
CA LEU A 227 6.50 -2.60 -26.36
C LEU A 227 6.95 -3.89 -27.02
N LYS A 228 6.21 -4.34 -28.02
CA LYS A 228 6.66 -5.36 -28.96
C LYS A 228 7.44 -4.68 -30.09
N LEU A 229 8.74 -4.52 -29.87
CA LEU A 229 9.65 -3.96 -30.87
C LEU A 229 10.08 -5.05 -31.86
N GLU A 230 10.07 -4.71 -33.14
CA GLU A 230 10.52 -5.62 -34.19
C GLU A 230 11.90 -5.17 -34.69
N LYS A 231 12.85 -6.11 -34.74
CA LYS A 231 14.24 -5.85 -35.14
C LYS A 231 14.39 -5.57 -36.63
N GLU A 232 13.46 -6.06 -37.45
CA GLU A 232 13.50 -6.00 -38.92
C GLU A 232 12.78 -4.77 -39.49
N LYS A 233 12.03 -4.03 -38.66
CA LYS A 233 11.31 -2.83 -39.09
C LYS A 233 12.18 -1.57 -39.00
N GLU A 234 11.85 -0.59 -39.84
CA GLU A 234 12.49 0.72 -39.89
C GLU A 234 12.61 1.36 -38.50
N LEU A 235 13.74 2.03 -38.25
CA LEU A 235 14.02 2.74 -37.00
C LEU A 235 12.88 3.68 -36.59
N ASP A 236 12.24 4.32 -37.58
CA ASP A 236 11.12 5.26 -37.40
C ASP A 236 9.86 4.61 -36.80
N HIS A 237 9.62 3.33 -37.08
CA HIS A 237 8.50 2.60 -36.51
C HIS A 237 8.66 2.42 -35.00
N ASN A 238 9.83 1.94 -34.59
CA ASN A 238 10.15 1.73 -33.17
C ASN A 238 10.13 3.07 -32.42
N VAL A 239 10.65 4.15 -33.02
CA VAL A 239 10.56 5.51 -32.47
C VAL A 239 9.11 5.96 -32.28
N SER A 240 8.23 5.64 -33.23
CA SER A 240 6.80 5.99 -33.15
C SER A 240 6.08 5.26 -32.01
N LEU A 241 6.39 3.97 -31.77
CA LEU A 241 5.87 3.22 -30.61
C LEU A 241 6.32 3.83 -29.28
N HIS A 242 7.58 4.25 -29.17
CA HIS A 242 8.09 4.92 -27.98
C HIS A 242 7.38 6.24 -27.70
N LYS A 243 7.17 7.05 -28.74
CA LYS A 243 6.40 8.31 -28.65
C LYS A 243 4.96 8.03 -28.21
N MET A 244 4.31 7.03 -28.79
CA MET A 244 2.96 6.63 -28.43
C MET A 244 2.86 6.17 -26.97
N ALA A 245 3.81 5.35 -26.49
CA ALA A 245 3.84 4.93 -25.09
C ALA A 245 4.02 6.12 -24.14
N THR A 246 4.89 7.06 -24.50
CA THR A 246 5.12 8.30 -23.73
C THR A 246 3.84 9.15 -23.65
N LEU A 247 3.16 9.35 -24.77
CA LEU A 247 1.88 10.08 -24.82
C LEU A 247 0.79 9.39 -23.98
N LEU A 248 0.68 8.06 -24.09
CA LEU A 248 -0.26 7.27 -23.31
C LEU A 248 0.03 7.37 -21.81
N HIS A 249 1.31 7.32 -21.44
CA HIS A 249 1.75 7.50 -20.06
C HIS A 249 1.30 8.86 -19.51
N HIS A 250 1.56 9.95 -20.23
CA HIS A 250 1.14 11.30 -19.82
C HIS A 250 -0.39 11.40 -19.68
N LYS A 251 -1.14 10.83 -20.63
CA LYS A 251 -2.61 10.82 -20.60
C LYS A 251 -3.14 10.08 -19.37
N LEU A 252 -2.57 8.92 -19.02
CA LEU A 252 -2.96 8.16 -17.84
C LEU A 252 -2.62 8.89 -16.53
N LEU A 253 -1.44 9.50 -16.44
CA LEU A 253 -1.05 10.30 -15.28
C LEU A 253 -1.96 11.52 -15.07
N THR A 254 -2.36 12.19 -16.15
CA THR A 254 -3.30 13.32 -16.10
C THR A 254 -4.66 12.89 -15.56
N ASN A 255 -5.06 11.65 -15.82
CA ASN A 255 -6.26 11.03 -15.25
C ASN A 255 -6.03 10.39 -13.86
N GLN A 256 -4.92 10.71 -13.19
CA GLN A 256 -4.56 10.21 -11.86
C GLN A 256 -4.37 8.68 -11.77
N ILE A 257 -4.07 8.03 -12.91
CA ILE A 257 -3.80 6.58 -12.95
C ILE A 257 -2.29 6.36 -12.90
N SER A 258 -1.79 5.88 -11.76
CA SER A 258 -0.38 5.56 -11.57
C SER A 258 0.09 4.55 -12.61
N THR A 259 1.06 4.95 -13.44
CA THR A 259 1.53 4.17 -14.58
C THR A 259 3.05 4.05 -14.56
N TRP A 260 3.56 2.85 -14.86
CA TRP A 260 4.98 2.57 -15.03
C TRP A 260 5.37 2.65 -16.52
N LEU A 261 6.39 3.45 -16.80
CA LEU A 261 7.01 3.57 -18.12
C LEU A 261 8.44 3.01 -18.05
N PRO A 262 8.71 1.82 -18.62
CA PRO A 262 10.05 1.27 -18.68
C PRO A 262 10.89 1.92 -19.79
N ASN A 263 12.18 1.60 -19.82
CA ASN A 263 13.14 2.08 -20.84
C ASN A 263 13.14 1.24 -22.14
N TYR A 264 12.34 0.17 -22.19
CA TYR A 264 12.18 -0.73 -23.34
C TYR A 264 13.46 -1.38 -23.86
N SER A 265 14.50 -1.47 -23.05
CA SER A 265 15.79 -2.08 -23.45
C SER A 265 15.76 -3.61 -23.52
N LEU A 266 14.68 -4.23 -23.03
CA LEU A 266 14.52 -5.68 -22.93
C LEU A 266 13.53 -6.23 -23.97
N PRO A 267 13.64 -7.51 -24.36
CA PRO A 267 12.59 -8.22 -25.08
C PRO A 267 11.25 -8.19 -24.35
N LEU A 268 10.14 -8.30 -25.09
CA LEU A 268 8.77 -8.18 -24.57
C LEU A 268 8.51 -9.07 -23.34
N ASP A 269 8.90 -10.34 -23.40
CA ASP A 269 8.66 -11.28 -22.29
C ASP A 269 9.38 -10.86 -21.01
N LEU A 270 10.60 -10.32 -21.14
CA LEU A 270 11.37 -9.81 -20.01
C LEU A 270 10.82 -8.48 -19.50
N GLN A 271 10.32 -7.60 -20.37
CA GLN A 271 9.59 -6.39 -19.94
C GLN A 271 8.36 -6.77 -19.10
N ILE A 272 7.57 -7.75 -19.57
CA ILE A 272 6.38 -8.22 -18.85
C ILE A 272 6.79 -8.84 -17.51
N LYS A 273 7.86 -9.63 -17.47
CA LYS A 273 8.40 -10.22 -16.24
C LYS A 273 8.78 -9.13 -15.23
N GLU A 274 9.53 -8.10 -15.62
CA GLU A 274 9.89 -6.99 -14.73
C GLU A 274 8.65 -6.22 -14.24
N ASN A 275 7.69 -5.95 -15.14
CA ASN A 275 6.43 -5.31 -14.79
C ASN A 275 5.63 -6.12 -13.75
N ARG A 276 5.65 -7.45 -13.85
CA ARG A 276 5.00 -8.33 -12.88
C ARG A 276 5.72 -8.36 -11.53
N GLN A 277 7.05 -8.24 -11.52
CA GLN A 277 7.82 -8.14 -10.27
C GLN A 277 7.56 -6.81 -9.52
N LEU A 278 7.10 -5.76 -10.21
CA LEU A 278 6.65 -4.50 -9.61
C LEU A 278 5.25 -4.59 -8.95
N GLY A 279 4.55 -5.70 -9.12
CA GLY A 279 3.19 -5.89 -8.60
C GLY A 279 2.14 -5.00 -9.26
N VAL A 280 2.37 -4.65 -10.54
CA VAL A 280 1.43 -3.86 -11.33
C VAL A 280 0.19 -4.69 -11.65
N THR A 281 -1.00 -4.08 -11.64
CA THR A 281 -2.26 -4.81 -11.89
C THR A 281 -2.43 -5.20 -13.37
N TYR A 282 -2.15 -4.28 -14.29
CA TYR A 282 -2.30 -4.50 -15.73
C TYR A 282 -1.05 -4.09 -16.53
N THR A 283 -0.83 -4.74 -17.67
CA THR A 283 0.22 -4.41 -18.63
C THR A 283 -0.41 -4.10 -19.98
N ALA A 284 -0.26 -2.87 -20.47
CA ALA A 284 -0.66 -2.47 -21.81
C ALA A 284 0.48 -2.75 -22.79
N ILE A 285 0.26 -3.70 -23.69
CA ILE A 285 1.22 -4.15 -24.69
C ILE A 285 0.90 -3.44 -25.99
N LEU A 286 1.80 -2.54 -26.42
CA LEU A 286 1.67 -1.82 -27.69
C LEU A 286 2.52 -2.51 -28.76
N GLU A 287 1.95 -2.65 -29.94
CA GLU A 287 2.56 -3.29 -31.10
C GLU A 287 2.20 -2.51 -32.38
N GLU A 288 2.60 -3.01 -33.55
CA GLU A 288 2.34 -2.34 -34.82
C GLU A 288 0.85 -2.04 -35.05
N GLU A 289 -0.03 -2.97 -34.68
CA GLU A 289 -1.49 -2.79 -34.78
C GLU A 289 -1.99 -1.57 -34.00
N THR A 290 -1.28 -1.20 -32.93
CA THR A 290 -1.61 -0.01 -32.14
C THR A 290 -1.36 1.28 -32.92
N LEU A 291 -0.30 1.32 -33.74
CA LEU A 291 -0.04 2.46 -34.61
C LEU A 291 -0.99 2.50 -35.81
N LYS A 292 -1.31 1.35 -36.39
CA LYS A 292 -2.18 1.25 -37.59
C LYS A 292 -3.65 1.48 -37.28
N PHE A 293 -4.15 0.86 -36.21
CA PHE A 293 -5.59 0.76 -35.93
C PHE A 293 -6.01 1.36 -34.59
N GLY A 294 -5.04 1.77 -33.74
CA GLY A 294 -5.34 2.34 -32.43
C GLY A 294 -5.75 1.31 -31.37
N PHE A 295 -5.59 0.01 -31.63
CA PHE A 295 -5.88 -1.07 -30.68
C PHE A 295 -4.60 -1.61 -30.03
N PHE A 296 -4.67 -1.91 -28.74
CA PHE A 296 -3.58 -2.56 -28.02
C PHE A 296 -4.11 -3.65 -27.10
N LYS A 297 -3.23 -4.54 -26.63
CA LYS A 297 -3.58 -5.62 -25.72
C LYS A 297 -3.40 -5.15 -24.27
N LEU A 298 -4.45 -5.20 -23.47
CA LEU A 298 -4.37 -5.00 -22.03
C LEU A 298 -4.37 -6.36 -21.33
N MET A 299 -3.24 -6.71 -20.71
CA MET A 299 -3.08 -7.97 -19.99
C MET A 299 -3.32 -7.78 -18.49
N SER A 300 -4.13 -8.63 -17.89
CA SER A 300 -4.25 -8.76 -16.43
C SER A 300 -3.06 -9.55 -15.88
N ASN A 301 -2.25 -8.97 -14.99
CA ASN A 301 -1.04 -9.64 -14.49
C ASN A 301 -1.33 -10.81 -13.52
N SER A 302 -2.54 -10.83 -12.94
CA SER A 302 -2.99 -11.92 -12.05
C SER A 302 -3.49 -13.14 -12.81
N THR A 303 -4.19 -12.96 -13.93
CA THR A 303 -4.81 -14.05 -14.71
C THR A 303 -4.11 -14.34 -16.03
N LYS A 304 -3.21 -13.45 -16.49
CA LYS A 304 -2.59 -13.45 -17.83
C LYS A 304 -3.58 -13.36 -19.01
N LEU A 305 -4.87 -13.13 -18.73
CA LEU A 305 -5.87 -12.90 -19.76
C LEU A 305 -5.63 -11.53 -20.42
N THR A 306 -5.82 -11.49 -21.74
CA THR A 306 -5.63 -10.27 -22.55
C THR A 306 -6.97 -9.85 -23.15
N GLU A 307 -7.19 -8.54 -23.20
CA GLU A 307 -8.32 -7.92 -23.89
C GLU A 307 -7.81 -6.86 -24.87
N GLN A 308 -8.50 -6.67 -26.01
CA GLN A 308 -8.18 -5.58 -26.93
C GLN A 308 -8.90 -4.31 -26.49
N VAL A 309 -8.15 -3.20 -26.41
CA VAL A 309 -8.67 -1.90 -26.00
C VAL A 309 -8.25 -0.85 -27.01
N HIS A 310 -9.17 0.05 -27.35
CA HIS A 310 -8.89 1.18 -28.22
C HIS A 310 -8.31 2.37 -27.44
N LEU A 311 -7.29 3.05 -27.98
CA LEU A 311 -6.57 4.16 -27.32
C LEU A 311 -7.48 5.31 -26.89
N LYS A 312 -8.55 5.58 -27.66
CA LYS A 312 -9.50 6.66 -27.38
C LYS A 312 -10.22 6.44 -26.05
N ASP A 313 -10.64 5.21 -25.78
CA ASP A 313 -11.53 4.88 -24.66
C ASP A 313 -10.76 4.42 -23.42
N PHE A 314 -9.46 4.12 -23.57
CA PHE A 314 -8.68 3.49 -22.51
C PHE A 314 -8.66 4.27 -21.19
N CYS A 315 -8.53 5.59 -21.21
CA CYS A 315 -8.49 6.37 -19.97
C CYS A 315 -9.82 6.31 -19.20
N LYS A 316 -10.94 6.34 -19.91
CA LYS A 316 -12.28 6.19 -19.32
C LYS A 316 -12.44 4.78 -18.75
N TYR A 317 -12.04 3.77 -19.53
CA TYR A 317 -12.09 2.37 -19.11
C TYR A 317 -11.24 2.09 -17.86
N ALA A 318 -9.98 2.54 -17.86
CA ALA A 318 -9.07 2.40 -16.73
C ALA A 318 -9.60 3.12 -15.48
N SER A 319 -10.17 4.31 -15.63
CA SER A 319 -10.78 5.06 -14.52
C SER A 319 -11.95 4.31 -13.88
N LEU A 320 -12.75 3.59 -14.69
CA LEU A 320 -13.83 2.74 -14.17
C LEU A 320 -13.27 1.50 -13.44
N LYS A 321 -12.22 0.86 -13.97
CA LYS A 321 -11.61 -0.31 -13.32
C LYS A 321 -10.93 -0.01 -11.99
N PHE A 322 -10.30 1.17 -11.87
CA PHE A 322 -9.56 1.59 -10.68
C PHE A 322 -10.34 2.54 -9.76
N ARG A 323 -11.61 2.81 -10.05
CA ARG A 323 -12.46 3.58 -9.14
C ARG A 323 -12.51 2.88 -7.80
N ASP A 324 -12.16 3.62 -6.75
CA ASP A 324 -12.24 3.15 -5.37
C ASP A 324 -13.70 2.88 -5.01
N THR A 325 -14.15 1.63 -5.08
CA THR A 325 -15.27 1.12 -4.27
C THR A 325 -14.76 0.77 -2.88
#